data_AF-A0A9D4Q8B6-F1
#
_entry.id   AF-A0A9D4Q8B6-F1
#
_cell.length_a   1.000
_cell.length_b   1.000
_cell.length_c   1.000
_cell.angle_alpha   90.00
_cell.angle_beta   90.00
_cell.angle_gamma   90.00
#
_symmetry.space_group_name_H-M   'P 1'
#
loop_
_entity.id
_entity.type
_entity.pdbx_description
1 polymer ?
#
loop_
_entity_poly.entity_id
_entity_poly.type
_entity_poly.pdbx_seq_one_letter_code
_entity_poly.pdbx_strand_id
1 'polypeptide(L)'
;MFGTQVINATNPRPACIQPLQPGVQRAVSEDCLHLNIWTPYPNCSERNLPACGHRTVLFFLHGDNFQEGGNNDRLLDARYLAVMGDVVVVAPNYRLGALGFLTDGTDDAPGNAGLYDQLTALRWVRMYIGYFGGNGSDVVAVGHGAGAASVGMLLFSRNASAHPSGAPLFDRVILMSNGPFGRFPDSTTSYRELLLEETSRHLMCVNVSSPLTCLQKVPNAMDFARPIRPQFFPTFGELLPQLPSKMSRTVQVHGLKVLIGHVDGEGSRVKDIIQRQYLLTSETRGTPYITDVLAHVGMNASSVASIINYYRQGRRY
;
A
#
# COMPACT_ATOMS: atom_id res chain seq x y z
N MET A 1 -8.43 -24.57 7.34
CA MET A 1 -7.74 -25.87 7.22
C MET A 1 -6.71 -25.69 6.11
N PHE A 2 -5.40 -25.74 6.41
CA PHE A 2 -4.37 -25.67 5.38
C PHE A 2 -4.37 -27.00 4.63
N GLY A 3 -4.42 -26.96 3.29
CA GLY A 3 -4.48 -28.17 2.47
C GLY A 3 -3.26 -29.07 2.69
N THR A 4 -3.40 -30.36 2.42
CA THR A 4 -2.31 -31.36 2.47
C THR A 4 -1.40 -31.34 1.24
N GLN A 5 -1.70 -30.46 0.27
CA GLN A 5 -0.94 -30.36 -0.98
C GLN A 5 0.34 -29.55 -0.78
N VAL A 6 1.45 -30.09 -1.29
CA VAL A 6 2.71 -29.36 -1.43
C VAL A 6 2.54 -28.31 -2.53
N ILE A 7 2.72 -27.04 -2.17
CA ILE A 7 2.63 -25.92 -3.12
C ILE A 7 4.03 -25.57 -3.61
N ASN A 8 4.21 -25.53 -4.92
CA ASN A 8 5.43 -25.00 -5.52
C ASN A 8 5.47 -23.46 -5.36
N ALA A 9 6.39 -22.97 -4.52
CA ALA A 9 6.60 -21.57 -4.20
C ALA A 9 7.93 -21.01 -4.75
N THR A 10 8.45 -21.57 -5.85
CA THR A 10 9.74 -21.17 -6.44
C THR A 10 9.66 -19.98 -7.41
N ASN A 11 8.45 -19.60 -7.83
CA ASN A 11 8.23 -18.50 -8.77
C ASN A 11 7.40 -17.38 -8.13
N PRO A 12 7.72 -16.10 -8.41
CA PRO A 12 6.88 -14.99 -7.99
C PRO A 12 5.45 -15.14 -8.52
N ARG A 13 4.48 -14.92 -7.63
CA ARG A 13 3.06 -14.88 -8.00
C ARG A 13 2.70 -13.51 -8.60
N PRO A 14 1.57 -13.39 -9.33
CA PRO A 14 1.12 -12.11 -9.86
C PRO A 14 0.92 -11.07 -8.74
N ALA A 15 1.20 -9.80 -9.05
CA ALA A 15 0.82 -8.68 -8.20
C ALA A 15 -0.70 -8.45 -8.29
N CYS A 16 -1.25 -7.60 -7.41
CA CYS A 16 -2.65 -7.24 -7.51
C CYS A 16 -2.92 -6.38 -8.75
N ILE A 17 -4.16 -6.44 -9.24
CA ILE A 17 -4.67 -5.61 -10.35
C ILE A 17 -4.31 -4.14 -10.12
N GLN A 18 -3.64 -3.55 -11.11
CA GLN A 18 -3.11 -2.17 -11.07
C GLN A 18 -2.79 -1.71 -12.51
N PRO A 19 -2.63 -0.40 -12.77
CA PRO A 19 -2.18 0.09 -14.07
C PRO A 19 -0.86 -0.56 -14.48
N LEU A 20 -0.77 -1.06 -15.72
CA LEU A 20 0.47 -1.59 -16.27
C LEU A 20 1.32 -0.44 -16.82
N GLN A 21 2.53 -0.27 -16.30
CA GLN A 21 3.45 0.75 -16.77
C GLN A 21 4.16 0.30 -18.06
N PRO A 22 4.28 1.18 -19.08
CA PRO A 22 5.05 0.87 -20.29
C PRO A 22 6.48 0.45 -19.96
N GLY A 23 6.93 -0.67 -20.51
CA GLY A 23 8.29 -1.19 -20.28
C GLY A 23 8.47 -1.99 -18.99
N VAL A 24 7.45 -2.06 -18.13
CA VAL A 24 7.48 -2.91 -16.92
C VAL A 24 6.70 -4.19 -17.19
N GLN A 25 7.41 -5.31 -17.29
CA GLN A 25 6.78 -6.64 -17.34
C GLN A 25 6.39 -7.07 -15.92
N ARG A 26 5.12 -6.87 -15.56
CA ARG A 26 4.54 -7.32 -14.29
C ARG A 26 3.29 -8.14 -14.57
N ALA A 27 3.26 -9.39 -14.10
CA ALA A 27 2.04 -10.19 -14.08
C ALA A 27 1.11 -9.66 -12.97
N VAL A 28 -0.18 -9.55 -13.27
CA VAL A 28 -1.21 -9.08 -12.34
C VAL A 28 -2.43 -10.03 -12.34
N SER A 29 -3.09 -10.16 -11.20
CA SER A 29 -4.28 -11.00 -11.00
C SER A 29 -5.10 -10.50 -9.82
N GLU A 30 -6.38 -10.87 -9.72
CA GLU A 30 -7.14 -10.74 -8.47
C GLU A 30 -6.71 -11.79 -7.44
N ASP A 31 -6.30 -12.98 -7.91
CA ASP A 31 -5.60 -13.97 -7.09
C ASP A 31 -4.15 -13.55 -6.86
N CYS A 32 -3.98 -12.49 -6.08
CA CYS A 32 -2.71 -11.85 -5.81
C CYS A 32 -2.24 -11.98 -4.36
N LEU A 33 -3.10 -12.41 -3.43
CA LEU A 33 -2.83 -12.44 -1.98
C LEU A 33 -1.85 -13.55 -1.58
N HIS A 34 -0.60 -13.34 -1.99
CA HIS A 34 0.55 -14.20 -1.75
C HIS A 34 1.64 -13.38 -1.05
N LEU A 35 2.58 -14.08 -0.40
CA LEU A 35 3.75 -13.48 0.21
C LEU A 35 5.02 -14.19 -0.27
N ASN A 36 6.09 -13.41 -0.40
CA ASN A 36 7.44 -13.91 -0.70
C ASN A 36 8.25 -13.92 0.60
N ILE A 37 9.03 -14.98 0.82
CA ILE A 37 9.90 -15.13 1.98
C ILE A 37 11.33 -15.33 1.48
N TRP A 38 12.25 -14.49 1.96
CA TRP A 38 13.68 -14.68 1.82
C TRP A 38 14.26 -15.01 3.18
N THR A 39 14.91 -16.18 3.28
CA THR A 39 15.53 -16.67 4.50
C THR A 39 16.93 -17.19 4.20
N PRO A 40 17.94 -16.88 5.02
CA PRO A 40 19.28 -17.42 4.83
C PRO A 40 19.33 -18.95 5.05
N TYR A 41 18.38 -19.52 5.80
CA TYR A 41 18.34 -20.96 6.12
C TYR A 41 16.90 -21.52 6.02
N PRO A 42 16.49 -22.06 4.86
CA PRO A 42 15.12 -22.53 4.63
C PRO A 42 14.76 -23.84 5.34
N ASN A 43 15.74 -24.68 5.70
CA ASN A 43 15.49 -26.03 6.24
C ASN A 43 15.82 -26.11 7.74
N CYS A 44 14.97 -25.48 8.54
CA CYS A 44 15.15 -25.45 9.99
C CYS A 44 14.93 -26.78 10.70
N SER A 45 14.11 -27.66 10.12
CA SER A 45 13.81 -29.00 10.64
C SER A 45 14.89 -30.04 10.36
N GLU A 46 15.73 -29.86 9.33
CA GLU A 46 16.69 -30.88 8.90
C GLU A 46 18.10 -30.71 9.47
N ARG A 47 18.45 -29.51 9.95
CA ARG A 47 19.86 -29.16 10.22
C ARG A 47 20.24 -28.93 11.69
N ASN A 48 19.33 -29.13 12.66
CA ASN A 48 19.58 -28.86 14.09
C ASN A 48 20.33 -27.52 14.31
N LEU A 49 19.99 -26.49 13.51
CA LEU A 49 20.70 -25.22 13.56
C LEU A 49 20.23 -24.45 14.81
N PRO A 50 21.15 -24.02 15.70
CA PRO A 50 20.80 -23.28 16.92
C PRO A 50 20.04 -21.97 16.67
N ALA A 51 20.06 -21.46 15.44
CA ALA A 51 19.47 -20.18 15.05
C ALA A 51 18.04 -20.28 14.49
N CYS A 52 17.42 -21.46 14.49
CA CYS A 52 16.08 -21.64 13.93
C CYS A 52 14.99 -21.07 14.84
N GLY A 53 14.15 -20.20 14.29
CA GLY A 53 13.06 -19.54 15.03
C GLY A 53 13.51 -18.32 15.85
N HIS A 54 14.75 -17.87 15.70
CA HIS A 54 15.33 -16.78 16.49
C HIS A 54 15.62 -15.50 15.69
N ARG A 55 15.50 -15.53 14.36
CA ARG A 55 15.85 -14.36 13.52
C ARG A 55 14.78 -13.28 13.55
N THR A 56 15.23 -12.04 13.57
CA THR A 56 14.38 -10.88 13.28
C THR A 56 13.67 -11.07 11.94
N VAL A 57 12.38 -10.75 11.92
CA VAL A 57 11.57 -10.79 10.70
C VAL A 57 11.30 -9.37 10.22
N LEU A 58 11.77 -9.03 9.01
CA LEU A 58 11.43 -7.78 8.34
C LEU A 58 10.16 -8.00 7.51
N PHE A 59 9.03 -7.46 7.96
CA PHE A 59 7.76 -7.49 7.25
C PHE A 59 7.64 -6.24 6.38
N PHE A 60 7.91 -6.38 5.09
CA PHE A 60 8.05 -5.27 4.14
C PHE A 60 6.75 -5.02 3.36
N LEU A 61 6.16 -3.84 3.53
CA LEU A 61 5.03 -3.36 2.75
C LEU A 61 5.51 -2.47 1.60
N HIS A 62 5.21 -2.89 0.37
CA HIS A 62 5.51 -2.12 -0.84
C HIS A 62 4.70 -0.83 -0.92
N GLY A 63 5.20 0.12 -1.71
CA GLY A 63 4.71 1.50 -1.79
C GLY A 63 3.81 1.80 -2.98
N ASP A 64 4.00 3.00 -3.53
CA ASP A 64 3.34 3.55 -4.73
C ASP A 64 1.84 3.90 -4.59
N ASN A 65 1.58 4.77 -3.62
CA ASN A 65 0.34 5.55 -3.47
C ASN A 65 -0.96 4.72 -3.36
N PHE A 66 -0.87 3.47 -2.91
CA PHE A 66 -2.00 2.53 -2.84
C PHE A 66 -2.63 2.19 -4.20
N GLN A 67 -2.01 2.57 -5.32
CA GLN A 67 -2.53 2.33 -6.68
C GLN A 67 -1.73 1.25 -7.43
N GLU A 68 -0.46 1.12 -7.11
CA GLU A 68 0.50 0.25 -7.80
C GLU A 68 1.50 -0.33 -6.79
N GLY A 69 2.35 -1.24 -7.27
CA GLY A 69 3.34 -1.96 -6.48
C GLY A 69 3.02 -3.44 -6.34
N GLY A 70 3.98 -4.23 -5.88
CA GLY A 70 3.79 -5.65 -5.65
C GLY A 70 5.07 -6.31 -5.14
N ASN A 71 4.93 -7.43 -4.45
CA ASN A 71 6.05 -8.20 -3.92
C ASN A 71 6.88 -8.93 -5.01
N ASN A 72 6.42 -8.91 -6.26
CA ASN A 72 7.11 -9.45 -7.41
C ASN A 72 7.97 -8.40 -8.14
N ASP A 73 8.10 -7.20 -7.58
CA ASP A 73 9.03 -6.19 -8.09
C ASP A 73 10.47 -6.65 -7.92
N ARG A 74 11.26 -6.53 -8.98
CA ARG A 74 12.70 -6.87 -8.97
C ARG A 74 13.48 -6.02 -7.97
N LEU A 75 13.03 -4.80 -7.70
CA LEU A 75 13.64 -3.92 -6.70
C LEU A 75 13.47 -4.43 -5.26
N LEU A 76 12.56 -5.39 -5.02
CA LEU A 76 12.32 -6.00 -3.71
C LEU A 76 13.05 -7.33 -3.50
N ASP A 77 13.99 -7.71 -4.37
CA ASP A 77 14.79 -8.90 -4.18
C ASP A 77 15.64 -8.80 -2.90
N ALA A 78 15.16 -9.44 -1.84
CA ALA A 78 15.75 -9.33 -0.51
C ALA A 78 16.81 -10.39 -0.20
N ARG A 79 17.30 -11.15 -1.19
CA ARG A 79 18.30 -12.22 -0.98
C ARG A 79 19.55 -11.73 -0.26
N TYR A 80 20.10 -10.60 -0.69
CA TYR A 80 21.30 -10.02 -0.07
C TYR A 80 21.02 -9.51 1.35
N LEU A 81 19.88 -8.86 1.57
CA LEU A 81 19.50 -8.37 2.90
C LEU A 81 19.31 -9.53 3.89
N ALA A 82 18.63 -10.60 3.46
CA ALA A 82 18.40 -11.78 4.28
C ALA A 82 19.71 -12.45 4.72
N VAL A 83 20.68 -12.58 3.80
CA VAL A 83 21.98 -13.22 4.09
C VAL A 83 22.90 -12.29 4.90
N MET A 84 23.08 -11.04 4.47
CA MET A 84 24.03 -10.12 5.10
C MET A 84 23.56 -9.60 6.46
N GLY A 85 22.25 -9.42 6.61
CA GLY A 85 21.63 -9.00 7.86
C GLY A 85 21.32 -10.13 8.83
N ASP A 86 21.47 -11.40 8.40
CA ASP A 86 20.99 -12.59 9.11
C ASP A 86 19.52 -12.47 9.58
N VAL A 87 18.65 -12.02 8.67
CA VAL A 87 17.23 -11.76 8.92
C VAL A 87 16.34 -12.58 7.98
N VAL A 88 15.08 -12.77 8.37
CA VAL A 88 14.04 -13.26 7.45
C VAL A 88 13.29 -12.06 6.91
N VAL A 89 13.16 -11.95 5.58
CA VAL A 89 12.38 -10.88 4.94
C VAL A 89 11.10 -11.47 4.38
N VAL A 90 9.97 -10.85 4.68
CA VAL A 90 8.65 -11.22 4.17
C VAL A 90 8.02 -10.03 3.45
N ALA A 91 7.60 -10.22 2.21
CA ALA A 91 6.87 -9.19 1.45
C ALA A 91 5.52 -9.75 0.96
N PRO A 92 4.39 -9.34 1.56
CA PRO A 92 3.06 -9.69 1.04
C PRO A 92 2.64 -8.76 -0.10
N ASN A 93 1.73 -9.26 -0.93
CA ASN A 93 0.84 -8.41 -1.71
C ASN A 93 -0.37 -8.00 -0.86
N TYR A 94 -0.95 -6.85 -1.20
CA TYR A 94 -2.24 -6.40 -0.69
C TYR A 94 -3.02 -5.73 -1.82
N ARG A 95 -4.36 -5.79 -1.78
CA ARG A 95 -5.19 -5.19 -2.83
C ARG A 95 -4.99 -3.67 -2.92
N LEU A 96 -5.05 -3.15 -4.14
CA LEU A 96 -4.74 -1.76 -4.52
C LEU A 96 -5.95 -1.11 -5.21
N GLY A 97 -5.92 0.21 -5.36
CA GLY A 97 -6.91 0.97 -6.11
C GLY A 97 -8.34 0.71 -5.63
N ALA A 98 -9.28 0.65 -6.57
CA ALA A 98 -10.69 0.38 -6.27
C ALA A 98 -10.87 -0.96 -5.53
N LEU A 99 -10.17 -2.02 -5.97
CA LEU A 99 -10.32 -3.35 -5.37
C LEU A 99 -9.79 -3.45 -3.94
N GLY A 100 -8.90 -2.53 -3.54
CA GLY A 100 -8.35 -2.48 -2.18
C GLY A 100 -9.04 -1.48 -1.26
N PHE A 101 -9.62 -0.41 -1.81
CA PHE A 101 -9.98 0.78 -1.02
C PHE A 101 -11.30 1.44 -1.40
N LEU A 102 -12.05 0.92 -2.37
CA LEU A 102 -13.42 1.37 -2.64
C LEU A 102 -14.29 1.14 -1.39
N THR A 103 -15.15 2.10 -1.10
CA THR A 103 -16.13 1.99 -0.02
C THR A 103 -17.38 2.77 -0.36
N ASP A 104 -18.53 2.25 0.04
CA ASP A 104 -19.80 2.96 0.08
C ASP A 104 -20.32 3.11 1.54
N GLY A 105 -19.51 2.68 2.51
CA GLY A 105 -19.83 2.69 3.93
C GLY A 105 -20.73 1.54 4.40
N THR A 106 -21.08 0.59 3.53
CA THR A 106 -21.84 -0.62 3.88
C THR A 106 -20.92 -1.77 4.28
N ASP A 107 -21.49 -2.84 4.83
CA ASP A 107 -20.76 -4.05 5.20
C ASP A 107 -20.19 -4.81 3.98
N ASP A 108 -20.78 -4.63 2.79
CA ASP A 108 -20.32 -5.24 1.55
C ASP A 108 -19.13 -4.50 0.92
N ALA A 109 -18.97 -3.20 1.24
CA ALA A 109 -17.81 -2.39 0.86
C ALA A 109 -17.39 -1.43 1.99
N PRO A 110 -16.86 -1.97 3.12
CA PRO A 110 -16.51 -1.18 4.30
C PRO A 110 -15.25 -0.32 4.10
N GLY A 111 -14.56 -0.52 2.97
CA GLY A 111 -13.25 0.07 2.68
C GLY A 111 -12.10 -0.68 3.35
N ASN A 112 -10.88 -0.21 3.08
CA ASN A 112 -9.65 -0.74 3.68
C ASN A 112 -9.38 -2.24 3.48
N ALA A 113 -9.95 -2.87 2.46
CA ALA A 113 -9.66 -4.26 2.12
C ALA A 113 -8.14 -4.52 2.01
N GLY A 114 -7.40 -3.58 1.40
CA GLY A 114 -5.94 -3.62 1.33
C GLY A 114 -5.24 -3.59 2.71
N LEU A 115 -5.71 -2.80 3.68
CA LEU A 115 -5.15 -2.81 5.04
C LEU A 115 -5.49 -4.11 5.79
N TYR A 116 -6.68 -4.67 5.56
CA TYR A 116 -7.05 -5.97 6.11
C TYR A 116 -6.21 -7.11 5.52
N ASP A 117 -5.85 -7.04 4.24
CA ASP A 117 -4.93 -8.00 3.62
C ASP A 117 -3.56 -7.95 4.31
N GLN A 118 -3.02 -6.75 4.56
CA GLN A 118 -1.76 -6.56 5.27
C GLN A 118 -1.80 -7.12 6.70
N LEU A 119 -2.88 -6.86 7.45
CA LEU A 119 -3.09 -7.43 8.79
C LEU A 119 -3.17 -8.95 8.76
N THR A 120 -3.84 -9.51 7.75
CA THR A 120 -3.97 -10.96 7.58
C THR A 120 -2.62 -11.60 7.30
N ALA A 121 -1.83 -11.02 6.40
CA ALA A 121 -0.46 -11.46 6.14
C ALA A 121 0.43 -11.37 7.38
N LEU A 122 0.34 -10.28 8.14
CA LEU A 122 1.11 -10.09 9.37
C LEU A 122 0.75 -11.13 10.45
N ARG A 123 -0.55 -11.44 10.61
CA ARG A 123 -1.01 -12.52 11.50
C ARG A 123 -0.49 -13.89 11.05
N TRP A 124 -0.50 -14.15 9.74
CA TRP A 124 0.08 -15.36 9.17
C TRP A 124 1.57 -15.45 9.49
N VAL A 125 2.33 -14.37 9.30
CA VAL A 125 3.77 -14.31 9.63
C VAL A 125 4.01 -14.64 11.09
N ARG A 126 3.29 -14.00 12.02
CA ARG A 126 3.45 -14.31 13.45
C ARG A 126 3.23 -15.78 13.79
N MET A 127 2.30 -16.43 13.08
CA MET A 127 1.92 -17.82 13.35
C MET A 127 2.87 -18.84 12.70
N TYR A 128 3.41 -18.55 11.51
CA TYR A 128 4.09 -19.56 10.67
C TYR A 128 5.56 -19.26 10.37
N ILE A 129 6.06 -18.04 10.60
CA ILE A 129 7.43 -17.69 10.18
C ILE A 129 8.53 -18.48 10.90
N GLY A 130 8.20 -19.08 12.05
CA GLY A 130 9.06 -20.04 12.77
C GLY A 130 9.56 -21.18 11.89
N TYR A 131 8.70 -21.71 11.01
CA TYR A 131 9.06 -22.79 10.08
C TYR A 131 10.08 -22.36 9.02
N PHE A 132 10.24 -21.05 8.80
CA PHE A 132 11.17 -20.46 7.84
C PHE A 132 12.40 -19.83 8.53
N GLY A 133 12.58 -20.10 9.83
CA GLY A 133 13.72 -19.66 10.63
C GLY A 133 13.58 -18.29 11.30
N GLY A 134 12.43 -17.63 11.15
CA GLY A 134 12.14 -16.33 11.77
C GLY A 134 11.46 -16.44 13.13
N ASN A 135 11.56 -15.40 13.95
CA ASN A 135 10.87 -15.29 15.22
C ASN A 135 9.58 -14.47 15.05
N GLY A 136 8.42 -15.12 15.14
CA GLY A 136 7.11 -14.46 15.01
C GLY A 136 6.79 -13.45 16.13
N SER A 137 7.57 -13.43 17.21
CA SER A 137 7.51 -12.40 18.25
C SER A 137 8.49 -11.26 18.05
N ASP A 138 9.42 -11.36 17.09
CA ASP A 138 10.43 -10.35 16.78
C ASP A 138 10.27 -9.82 15.35
N VAL A 139 9.11 -9.18 15.10
CA VAL A 139 8.75 -8.63 13.79
C VAL A 139 9.04 -7.12 13.75
N VAL A 140 9.76 -6.68 12.72
CA VAL A 140 9.93 -5.27 12.35
C VAL A 140 9.05 -4.98 11.14
N ALA A 141 8.10 -4.07 11.27
CA ALA A 141 7.30 -3.63 10.13
C ALA A 141 8.05 -2.54 9.35
N VAL A 142 8.29 -2.79 8.06
CA VAL A 142 9.04 -1.90 7.17
C VAL A 142 8.13 -1.47 6.05
N GLY A 143 8.19 -0.20 5.65
CA GLY A 143 7.42 0.28 4.52
C GLY A 143 8.10 1.40 3.77
N HIS A 144 7.81 1.50 2.48
CA HIS A 144 8.23 2.60 1.61
C HIS A 144 7.01 3.32 1.05
N GLY A 145 6.99 4.66 1.06
CA GLY A 145 5.89 5.44 0.49
C GLY A 145 4.53 5.07 1.11
N ALA A 146 3.57 4.61 0.30
CA ALA A 146 2.28 4.11 0.80
C ALA A 146 2.41 2.92 1.77
N GLY A 147 3.46 2.11 1.65
CA GLY A 147 3.77 1.05 2.60
C GLY A 147 4.18 1.61 3.96
N ALA A 148 4.96 2.70 4.01
CA ALA A 148 5.30 3.37 5.27
C ALA A 148 4.06 4.01 5.92
N ALA A 149 3.18 4.60 5.11
CA ALA A 149 1.88 5.07 5.59
C ALA A 149 1.04 3.91 6.15
N SER A 150 1.02 2.76 5.48
CA SER A 150 0.35 1.55 5.94
C SER A 150 0.89 1.06 7.29
N VAL A 151 2.21 0.91 7.44
CA VAL A 151 2.84 0.54 8.72
C VAL A 151 2.40 1.50 9.83
N GLY A 152 2.46 2.81 9.54
CA GLY A 152 2.00 3.83 10.45
C GLY A 152 0.53 3.69 10.83
N MET A 153 -0.36 3.50 9.85
CA MET A 153 -1.79 3.31 10.09
C MET A 153 -2.06 2.06 10.94
N LEU A 154 -1.38 0.95 10.64
CA LEU A 154 -1.53 -0.29 11.40
C LEU A 154 -1.14 -0.08 12.88
N LEU A 155 -0.14 0.74 13.21
CA LEU A 155 0.18 1.09 14.61
C LEU A 155 -0.99 1.74 15.36
N PHE A 156 -1.80 2.55 14.67
CA PHE A 156 -2.98 3.20 15.23
C PHE A 156 -4.25 2.34 15.14
N SER A 157 -4.22 1.23 14.38
CA SER A 157 -5.37 0.36 14.23
C SER A 157 -5.64 -0.44 15.50
N ARG A 158 -6.91 -0.54 15.90
CA ARG A 158 -7.32 -1.33 17.08
C ARG A 158 -6.88 -2.79 16.98
N ASN A 159 -6.85 -3.33 15.75
CA ASN A 159 -6.59 -4.74 15.47
C ASN A 159 -5.11 -5.14 15.49
N ALA A 160 -4.18 -4.20 15.32
CA ALA A 160 -2.75 -4.48 15.49
C ALA A 160 -2.31 -4.36 16.96
N SER A 161 -2.99 -3.51 17.73
CA SER A 161 -2.76 -3.32 19.17
C SER A 161 -3.46 -4.37 20.05
N ALA A 162 -4.56 -4.97 19.58
CA ALA A 162 -5.40 -5.91 20.34
C ALA A 162 -5.32 -7.36 19.84
N HIS A 163 -4.13 -7.88 19.58
CA HIS A 163 -3.97 -9.32 19.28
C HIS A 163 -4.55 -10.16 20.44
N PRO A 164 -5.15 -11.34 20.20
CA PRO A 164 -5.75 -12.18 21.26
C PRO A 164 -4.80 -12.54 22.41
N SER A 165 -3.49 -12.48 22.18
CA SER A 165 -2.45 -12.69 23.20
C SER A 165 -2.12 -11.46 24.04
N GLY A 166 -2.76 -10.31 23.81
CA GLY A 166 -2.50 -9.03 24.49
C GLY A 166 -1.22 -8.29 24.07
N ALA A 167 -0.41 -8.87 23.18
CA ALA A 167 0.83 -8.26 22.68
C ALA A 167 0.62 -7.62 21.29
N PRO A 168 1.25 -6.47 20.98
CA PRO A 168 1.13 -5.85 19.66
C PRO A 168 1.67 -6.77 18.57
N LEU A 169 1.13 -6.67 17.35
CA LEU A 169 1.62 -7.46 16.22
C LEU A 169 3.10 -7.17 15.87
N PHE A 170 3.56 -5.94 16.12
CA PHE A 170 4.94 -5.48 16.01
C PHE A 170 5.13 -4.23 16.88
N ASP A 171 6.37 -3.98 17.32
CA ASP A 171 6.76 -2.84 18.17
C ASP A 171 8.04 -2.13 17.68
N ARG A 172 8.53 -2.52 16.50
CA ARG A 172 9.65 -1.89 15.79
C ARG A 172 9.22 -1.57 14.37
N VAL A 173 9.50 -0.34 13.94
CA VAL A 173 9.10 0.14 12.61
C VAL A 173 10.21 0.87 11.87
N ILE A 174 10.24 0.68 10.56
CA ILE A 174 11.08 1.42 9.62
C ILE A 174 10.17 2.10 8.59
N LEU A 175 10.15 3.43 8.60
CA LEU A 175 9.30 4.25 7.75
C LEU A 175 10.15 4.99 6.71
N MET A 176 10.10 4.55 5.46
CA MET A 176 10.89 5.13 4.37
C MET A 176 9.99 6.04 3.52
N SER A 177 10.32 7.33 3.45
CA SER A 177 9.72 8.31 2.55
C SER A 177 8.21 8.52 2.68
N ASN A 178 7.61 8.16 3.82
CA ASN A 178 6.26 8.57 4.25
C ASN A 178 6.00 8.13 5.71
N GLY A 179 4.81 8.40 6.23
CA GLY A 179 4.36 7.91 7.53
C GLY A 179 2.83 8.06 7.73
N PRO A 180 2.33 7.77 8.94
CA PRO A 180 0.88 7.81 9.22
C PRO A 180 0.26 9.20 9.14
N PHE A 181 1.08 10.24 9.19
CA PHE A 181 0.65 11.65 9.23
C PHE A 181 0.65 12.33 7.86
N GLY A 182 0.79 11.55 6.78
CA GLY A 182 0.61 12.03 5.42
C GLY A 182 -0.78 12.64 5.19
N ARG A 183 -0.91 13.44 4.12
CA ARG A 183 -2.22 13.98 3.71
C ARG A 183 -3.02 12.88 3.01
N PHE A 184 -3.97 12.32 3.74
CA PHE A 184 -4.98 11.42 3.20
C PHE A 184 -6.32 12.17 3.11
N PRO A 185 -7.12 11.94 2.05
CA PRO A 185 -8.45 12.51 1.98
C PRO A 185 -9.26 12.04 3.20
N ASP A 186 -9.97 12.97 3.84
CA ASP A 186 -10.90 12.59 4.91
C ASP A 186 -12.00 11.72 4.28
N SER A 187 -12.39 10.64 4.95
CA SER A 187 -13.34 9.67 4.39
C SER A 187 -14.78 10.07 4.71
N THR A 188 -15.14 11.33 4.43
CA THR A 188 -16.50 11.83 4.63
C THR A 188 -17.49 11.05 3.76
N THR A 189 -18.76 11.02 4.14
CA THR A 189 -19.82 10.38 3.35
C THR A 189 -19.78 10.83 1.89
N SER A 190 -19.64 12.15 1.64
CA SER A 190 -19.55 12.70 0.28
C SER A 190 -18.33 12.20 -0.50
N TYR A 191 -17.19 11.94 0.15
CA TYR A 191 -16.02 11.38 -0.54
C TYR A 191 -16.25 9.92 -0.96
N ARG A 192 -16.91 9.13 -0.10
CA ARG A 192 -17.24 7.72 -0.38
C ARG A 192 -18.26 7.61 -1.51
N GLU A 193 -19.32 8.41 -1.45
CA GLU A 193 -20.33 8.51 -2.52
C GLU A 193 -19.68 8.88 -3.85
N LEU A 194 -18.77 9.86 -3.87
CA LEU A 194 -18.05 10.26 -5.07
C LEU A 194 -17.17 9.14 -5.64
N LEU A 195 -16.46 8.37 -4.80
CA LEU A 195 -15.68 7.21 -5.25
C LEU A 195 -16.57 6.14 -5.89
N LEU A 196 -17.71 5.83 -5.28
CA LEU A 196 -18.65 4.86 -5.82
C LEU A 196 -19.24 5.34 -7.15
N GLU A 197 -19.67 6.60 -7.22
CA GLU A 197 -20.26 7.20 -8.42
C GLU A 197 -19.29 7.18 -9.59
N GLU A 198 -18.05 7.67 -9.40
CA GLU A 198 -17.05 7.73 -10.46
C GLU A 198 -16.61 6.33 -10.93
N THR A 199 -16.48 5.38 -10.00
CA THR A 199 -16.20 3.98 -10.34
C THR A 199 -17.34 3.36 -11.14
N SER A 200 -18.58 3.59 -10.71
CA SER A 200 -19.79 3.09 -11.37
C SER A 200 -19.94 3.65 -12.77
N ARG A 201 -19.69 4.96 -12.94
CA ARG A 201 -19.68 5.61 -14.26
C ARG A 201 -18.59 5.05 -15.16
N HIS A 202 -17.39 4.80 -14.63
CA HIS A 202 -16.28 4.27 -15.39
C HIS A 202 -16.54 2.85 -15.92
N LEU A 203 -17.26 2.04 -15.14
CA LEU A 203 -17.50 0.62 -15.42
C LEU A 203 -18.92 0.32 -15.91
N MET A 204 -19.64 1.36 -16.34
CA MET A 204 -21.00 1.26 -16.90
C MET A 204 -22.03 0.64 -15.93
N CYS A 205 -21.81 0.82 -14.62
CA CYS A 205 -22.70 0.41 -13.55
C CYS A 205 -23.58 1.56 -13.04
N VAL A 206 -24.10 2.36 -13.97
CA VAL A 206 -25.00 3.50 -13.70
C VAL A 206 -26.45 3.13 -13.94
N ASN A 207 -27.39 3.83 -13.30
CA ASN A 207 -28.84 3.61 -13.43
C ASN A 207 -29.29 2.17 -13.10
N VAL A 208 -28.56 1.50 -12.21
CA VAL A 208 -28.90 0.17 -11.68
C VAL A 208 -29.35 0.28 -10.23
N SER A 209 -30.12 -0.70 -9.75
CA SER A 209 -30.62 -0.72 -8.38
C SER A 209 -29.51 -0.85 -7.34
N SER A 210 -28.43 -1.57 -7.67
CA SER A 210 -27.26 -1.73 -6.81
C SER A 210 -25.98 -1.59 -7.64
N PRO A 211 -25.34 -0.40 -7.63
CA PRO A 211 -24.07 -0.18 -8.31
C PRO A 211 -22.99 -1.16 -7.86
N LEU A 212 -22.88 -1.42 -6.56
CA LEU A 212 -21.91 -2.37 -6.00
C LEU A 212 -22.09 -3.80 -6.56
N THR A 213 -23.33 -4.30 -6.62
CA THR A 213 -23.62 -5.62 -7.21
C THR A 213 -23.25 -5.68 -8.69
N CYS A 214 -23.44 -4.58 -9.42
CA CYS A 214 -23.01 -4.49 -10.82
C CYS A 214 -21.47 -4.53 -10.93
N LEU A 215 -20.76 -3.77 -10.09
CA LEU A 215 -19.30 -3.72 -10.07
C LEU A 215 -18.69 -5.09 -9.78
N GLN A 216 -19.24 -5.85 -8.83
CA GLN A 216 -18.80 -7.22 -8.52
C GLN A 216 -18.95 -8.21 -9.69
N LYS A 217 -19.78 -7.89 -10.69
CA LYS A 217 -20.02 -8.71 -11.88
C LYS A 217 -19.23 -8.25 -13.11
N VAL A 218 -18.40 -7.21 -12.99
CA VAL A 218 -17.52 -6.77 -14.07
C VAL A 218 -16.56 -7.93 -14.41
N PRO A 219 -16.59 -8.45 -15.65
CA PRO A 219 -15.91 -9.70 -15.97
C PRO A 219 -14.39 -9.58 -16.06
N ASN A 220 -13.88 -8.37 -16.32
CA ASN A 220 -12.47 -8.11 -16.47
C ASN A 220 -11.97 -7.18 -15.35
N ALA A 221 -11.27 -7.74 -14.38
CA ALA A 221 -10.73 -6.99 -13.26
C ALA A 221 -9.78 -5.86 -13.69
N MET A 222 -9.09 -5.99 -14.83
CA MET A 222 -8.21 -4.94 -15.34
C MET A 222 -8.94 -3.64 -15.69
N ASP A 223 -10.26 -3.66 -15.82
CA ASP A 223 -11.03 -2.43 -16.01
C ASP A 223 -11.02 -1.53 -14.75
N PHE A 224 -10.84 -2.11 -13.55
CA PHE A 224 -10.63 -1.36 -12.31
C PHE A 224 -9.23 -0.73 -12.20
N ALA A 225 -8.27 -1.20 -12.99
CA ALA A 225 -6.92 -0.64 -13.04
C ALA A 225 -6.82 0.61 -13.92
N ARG A 226 -7.89 1.00 -14.61
CA ARG A 226 -7.90 2.24 -15.40
C ARG A 226 -7.89 3.46 -14.46
N PRO A 227 -7.28 4.59 -14.86
CA PRO A 227 -7.25 5.78 -14.02
C PRO A 227 -8.66 6.31 -13.71
N ILE A 228 -9.12 6.09 -12.47
CA ILE A 228 -10.32 6.69 -11.89
C ILE A 228 -9.89 7.85 -10.98
N ARG A 229 -10.74 8.89 -10.92
CA ARG A 229 -10.53 10.07 -10.08
C ARG A 229 -11.80 10.32 -9.26
N PRO A 230 -11.69 10.65 -7.96
CA PRO A 230 -10.45 10.73 -7.18
C PRO A 230 -9.79 9.34 -6.98
N GLN A 231 -8.52 9.33 -6.56
CA GLN A 231 -7.79 8.08 -6.32
C GLN A 231 -8.23 7.42 -5.01
N PHE A 232 -7.99 6.12 -4.89
CA PHE A 232 -8.44 5.33 -3.74
C PHE A 232 -7.39 5.29 -2.64
N PHE A 233 -7.76 5.67 -1.43
CA PHE A 233 -6.87 5.69 -0.27
C PHE A 233 -7.54 5.00 0.91
N PRO A 234 -6.77 4.63 1.95
CA PRO A 234 -7.35 4.20 3.20
C PRO A 234 -8.42 5.17 3.72
N THR A 235 -9.54 4.62 4.17
CA THR A 235 -10.66 5.35 4.75
C THR A 235 -10.67 5.22 6.27
N PHE A 236 -11.38 6.11 6.95
CA PHE A 236 -11.45 6.15 8.41
C PHE A 236 -12.85 5.70 8.87
N GLY A 237 -12.89 4.75 9.80
CA GLY A 237 -14.07 4.00 10.22
C GLY A 237 -13.69 2.94 11.24
N GLU A 238 -14.19 1.72 11.11
CA GLU A 238 -13.97 0.66 12.10
C GLU A 238 -12.49 0.36 12.38
N LEU A 239 -11.69 0.13 11.33
CA LEU A 239 -10.28 -0.21 11.46
C LEU A 239 -9.42 0.96 11.98
N LEU A 240 -9.71 2.16 11.48
CA LEU A 240 -9.03 3.42 11.79
C LEU A 240 -10.09 4.48 12.09
N PRO A 241 -10.50 4.68 13.35
CA PRO A 241 -11.64 5.55 13.70
C PRO A 241 -11.57 6.97 13.14
N GLN A 242 -10.35 7.49 12.96
CA GLN A 242 -10.10 8.80 12.41
C GLN A 242 -8.67 8.85 11.84
N LEU A 243 -8.32 9.95 11.19
CA LEU A 243 -6.96 10.23 10.74
C LEU A 243 -5.94 10.01 11.86
N PRO A 244 -4.78 9.36 11.60
CA PRO A 244 -3.74 9.18 12.61
C PRO A 244 -3.28 10.48 13.28
N SER A 245 -3.30 11.61 12.55
CA SER A 245 -2.98 12.95 13.09
C SER A 245 -3.98 13.45 14.15
N LYS A 246 -5.24 12.99 14.08
CA LYS A 246 -6.25 13.22 15.13
C LYS A 246 -6.07 12.19 16.25
N MET A 247 -5.83 10.91 15.91
CA MET A 247 -5.64 9.83 16.90
C MET A 247 -4.43 10.06 17.80
N SER A 248 -3.32 10.55 17.28
CA SER A 248 -2.08 10.77 18.05
C SER A 248 -2.22 11.79 19.18
N ARG A 249 -3.31 12.57 19.21
CA ARG A 249 -3.61 13.49 20.31
C ARG A 249 -4.20 12.78 21.53
N THR A 250 -4.82 11.62 21.34
CA THR A 250 -5.56 10.89 22.37
C THR A 250 -5.01 9.48 22.60
N VAL A 251 -4.35 8.89 21.60
CA VAL A 251 -3.75 7.56 21.64
C VAL A 251 -2.25 7.71 21.81
N GLN A 252 -1.71 7.25 22.94
CA GLN A 252 -0.28 7.15 23.16
C GLN A 252 0.22 5.77 22.75
N VAL A 253 1.21 5.73 21.85
CA VAL A 253 1.91 4.50 21.46
C VAL A 253 3.22 4.45 22.24
N HIS A 254 3.29 3.60 23.26
CA HIS A 254 4.48 3.45 24.11
C HIS A 254 5.38 2.31 23.63
N GLY A 255 6.68 2.41 23.93
CA GLY A 255 7.65 1.33 23.70
C GLY A 255 8.04 1.09 22.23
N LEU A 256 7.53 1.89 21.30
CA LEU A 256 7.81 1.77 19.87
C LEU A 256 9.25 2.21 19.54
N LYS A 257 10.02 1.34 18.87
CA LYS A 257 11.30 1.74 18.27
C LYS A 257 11.08 2.14 16.82
N VAL A 258 11.47 3.36 16.47
CA VAL A 258 11.19 3.95 15.15
C VAL A 258 12.49 4.33 14.46
N LEU A 259 12.66 3.89 13.22
CA LEU A 259 13.60 4.45 12.27
C LEU A 259 12.79 5.09 11.14
N ILE A 260 13.02 6.37 10.85
CA ILE A 260 12.34 7.10 9.78
C ILE A 260 13.37 7.84 8.93
N GLY A 261 13.12 7.92 7.63
CA GLY A 261 14.00 8.61 6.69
C GLY A 261 13.29 9.04 5.41
N HIS A 262 13.95 9.90 4.65
CA HIS A 262 13.50 10.43 3.36
C HIS A 262 14.73 10.63 2.47
N VAL A 263 14.53 10.74 1.17
CA VAL A 263 15.60 11.07 0.22
C VAL A 263 15.60 12.57 -0.11
N ASP A 264 16.74 13.14 -0.50
CA ASP A 264 16.82 14.57 -0.84
C ASP A 264 15.89 14.98 -2.01
N GLY A 265 15.56 14.02 -2.88
CA GLY A 265 14.84 14.23 -4.13
C GLY A 265 13.38 13.78 -4.16
N GLU A 266 12.63 13.71 -3.03
CA GLU A 266 11.24 13.20 -2.99
C GLU A 266 10.32 13.80 -4.07
N GLY A 267 10.44 15.12 -4.31
CA GLY A 267 9.61 15.83 -5.28
C GLY A 267 9.99 15.61 -6.75
N SER A 268 11.13 14.99 -7.03
CA SER A 268 11.65 14.83 -8.41
C SER A 268 10.76 13.97 -9.30
N ARG A 269 10.15 12.91 -8.75
CA ARG A 269 9.19 12.07 -9.49
C ARG A 269 7.92 12.84 -9.83
N VAL A 270 7.41 13.65 -8.90
CA VAL A 270 6.26 14.54 -9.14
C VAL A 270 6.60 15.57 -10.22
N LYS A 271 7.83 16.12 -10.17
CA LYS A 271 8.36 17.03 -11.19
C LYS A 271 8.33 16.39 -12.58
N ASP A 272 8.84 15.16 -12.73
CA ASP A 272 8.86 14.43 -14.01
C ASP A 272 7.45 14.11 -14.52
N ILE A 273 6.53 13.66 -13.64
CA ILE A 273 5.12 13.43 -14.00
C ILE A 273 4.47 14.71 -14.52
N ILE A 274 4.67 15.82 -13.81
CA ILE A 274 4.18 17.14 -14.21
C ILE A 274 4.78 17.53 -15.57
N GLN A 275 6.09 17.39 -15.75
CA GLN A 275 6.76 17.71 -17.02
C GLN A 275 6.23 16.88 -18.18
N ARG A 276 6.13 15.55 -18.02
CA ARG A 276 5.59 14.65 -19.06
C ARG A 276 4.16 15.00 -19.41
N GLN A 277 3.28 15.18 -18.42
CA GLN A 277 1.87 15.47 -18.71
C GLN A 277 1.67 16.90 -19.25
N TYR A 278 2.44 17.88 -18.78
CA TYR A 278 2.38 19.26 -19.28
C TYR A 278 2.92 19.42 -20.70
N LEU A 279 3.94 18.64 -21.07
CA LEU A 279 4.52 18.68 -22.42
C LEU A 279 3.73 17.85 -23.42
N LEU A 280 3.05 16.78 -22.98
CA LEU A 280 2.30 15.88 -23.86
C LEU A 280 0.81 16.22 -24.01
N THR A 281 0.25 17.06 -23.14
CA THR A 281 -1.13 17.53 -23.27
C THR A 281 -1.17 19.03 -23.52
N SER A 282 -2.03 19.47 -24.44
CA SER A 282 -2.26 20.89 -24.70
C SER A 282 -2.51 21.66 -23.41
N GLU A 283 -2.21 22.97 -23.40
CA GLU A 283 -2.35 23.86 -22.22
C GLU A 283 -3.73 23.73 -21.54
N THR A 284 -4.76 23.40 -22.32
CA THR A 284 -6.14 23.19 -21.90
C THR A 284 -6.37 21.98 -20.97
N ARG A 285 -5.50 20.96 -20.98
CA ARG A 285 -5.62 19.77 -20.10
C ARG A 285 -4.54 19.70 -19.01
N GLY A 286 -3.32 20.15 -19.31
CA GLY A 286 -2.20 20.07 -18.37
C GLY A 286 -2.28 21.05 -17.19
N THR A 287 -2.75 22.28 -17.42
CA THR A 287 -2.85 23.30 -16.37
C THR A 287 -3.86 22.92 -15.28
N PRO A 288 -5.11 22.51 -15.59
CA PRO A 288 -6.06 22.08 -14.56
C PRO A 288 -5.53 20.91 -13.72
N TYR A 289 -4.88 19.94 -14.34
CA TYR A 289 -4.31 18.79 -13.64
C TYR A 289 -3.22 19.20 -12.63
N ILE A 290 -2.27 20.05 -13.04
CA ILE A 290 -1.20 20.52 -12.15
C ILE A 290 -1.76 21.38 -11.03
N THR A 291 -2.72 22.25 -11.33
CA THR A 291 -3.38 23.05 -10.30
C THR A 291 -4.02 22.16 -9.25
N ASP A 292 -4.72 21.10 -9.65
CA ASP A 292 -5.34 20.14 -8.74
C ASP A 292 -4.30 19.39 -7.90
N VAL A 293 -3.25 18.84 -8.53
CA VAL A 293 -2.16 18.14 -7.82
C VAL A 293 -1.46 19.04 -6.80
N LEU A 294 -1.11 20.26 -7.21
CA LEU A 294 -0.39 21.20 -6.34
C LEU A 294 -1.27 21.76 -5.22
N ALA A 295 -2.56 21.97 -5.48
CA ALA A 295 -3.53 22.31 -4.44
C ALA A 295 -3.71 21.16 -3.44
N HIS A 296 -3.72 19.90 -3.91
CA HIS A 296 -3.87 18.72 -3.05
C HIS A 296 -2.70 18.56 -2.06
N VAL A 297 -1.47 18.87 -2.49
CA VAL A 297 -0.29 18.93 -1.59
C VAL A 297 -0.24 20.21 -0.73
N GLY A 298 -1.23 21.09 -0.86
CA GLY A 298 -1.40 22.29 -0.03
C GLY A 298 -0.58 23.49 -0.45
N MET A 299 -0.12 23.54 -1.69
CA MET A 299 0.49 24.76 -2.19
C MET A 299 -0.58 25.85 -2.34
N ASN A 300 -0.24 27.05 -1.88
CA ASN A 300 -1.11 28.20 -2.08
C ASN A 300 -1.18 28.58 -3.58
N ALA A 301 -2.23 29.29 -3.97
CA ALA A 301 -2.48 29.65 -5.37
C ALA A 301 -1.31 30.40 -6.03
N SER A 302 -0.57 31.22 -5.27
CA SER A 302 0.59 31.96 -5.80
C SER A 302 1.78 31.06 -6.15
N SER A 303 2.05 30.04 -5.32
CA SER A 303 3.08 29.03 -5.56
C SER A 303 2.67 28.13 -6.73
N VAL A 304 1.40 27.73 -6.80
CA VAL A 304 0.84 26.99 -7.94
C VAL A 304 1.03 27.77 -9.25
N ALA A 305 0.64 29.04 -9.27
CA ALA A 305 0.79 29.90 -10.44
C ALA A 305 2.25 30.09 -10.85
N SER A 306 3.16 30.24 -9.88
CA SER A 306 4.60 30.38 -10.12
C SER A 306 5.19 29.13 -10.76
N ILE A 307 4.81 27.94 -10.28
CA ILE A 307 5.27 26.65 -10.83
C ILE A 307 4.72 26.44 -12.25
N ILE A 308 3.44 26.74 -12.48
CA ILE A 308 2.82 26.68 -13.81
C ILE A 308 3.55 27.63 -14.77
N ASN A 309 3.85 28.86 -14.34
CA ASN A 309 4.58 29.83 -15.15
C ASN A 309 6.03 29.40 -15.44
N TYR A 310 6.72 28.79 -14.47
CA TYR A 310 8.05 28.20 -14.69
C TYR A 310 8.01 27.14 -15.81
N TYR A 311 7.03 26.24 -15.79
CA TYR A 311 6.88 25.23 -16.86
C TYR A 311 6.40 25.81 -18.19
N ARG A 312 5.59 26.89 -18.20
CA ARG A 312 5.25 27.64 -19.43
C ARG A 312 6.48 28.23 -20.09
N GLN A 313 7.39 28.81 -19.30
CA GLN A 313 8.61 29.43 -19.81
C GLN A 313 9.61 28.38 -20.31
N GLY A 314 9.63 27.18 -19.71
CA GLY A 314 10.46 26.05 -20.13
C GLY A 314 10.08 25.39 -21.48
N ARG A 315 8.99 25.80 -22.14
CA ARG A 315 8.65 25.39 -23.53
C ARG A 315 9.48 26.11 -24.62
N ARG A 316 10.51 26.87 -24.23
CA ARG A 316 11.41 27.59 -25.15
C ARG A 316 12.87 27.12 -25.02
N TYR A 317 13.13 25.82 -25.13
CA TYR A 317 14.41 25.30 -25.59
C TYR A 317 14.17 24.00 -26.35
#